data_AF-A0A7J4I5F0-F1
#
_entry.id   AF-A0A7J4I5F0-F1
#
_cell.length_a   1.000
_cell.length_b   1.000
_cell.length_c   1.000
_cell.angle_alpha   90.00
_cell.angle_beta   90.00
_cell.angle_gamma   90.00
#
_symmetry.space_group_name_H-M   'P 1'
#
loop_
_entity.id
_entity.type
_entity.pdbx_description
1 polymer ?
#
loop_
_entity_poly.entity_id
_entity_poly.type
_entity_poly.pdbx_seq_one_letter_code
_entity_poly.pdbx_strand_id
1 'polypeptide(L)'
;MSKAKKLAKPIDIWKKKRWHTILAPKLFNNQVIGESPALEPNMMLGRTVMANLMHLTRDMKNQHVDLTFEVEKIQGDTAYTQLKTYEVNPAYIKRFVRRNRDRIDDSFICKSSDGVLVQLKPFLLTRSLTTKSIATKMRNITRRYLAHYVSQNDYESIARDIVNYRVQRTLVDYVKHLYPLKACEIRVMGLVKGEIKNVVKPSSIDDLTPPSNERQQQRRRPREMREIKAGVQETEHALPMNVKRKVQVEGKEDLTEEKEEEVQEVKEA
;
A
#
# COMPACT_ATOMS: atom_id res chain seq x y z
N MET A 1 68.24 -41.63 -9.74
CA MET A 1 67.20 -41.13 -10.66
C MET A 1 65.84 -41.18 -9.96
N SER A 2 65.46 -40.11 -9.25
CA SER A 2 64.15 -40.01 -8.59
C SER A 2 63.07 -39.80 -9.66
N LYS A 3 62.18 -40.80 -9.82
CA LYS A 3 61.02 -40.67 -10.72
C LYS A 3 60.16 -39.50 -10.23
N ALA A 4 60.08 -38.43 -11.03
CA ALA A 4 59.18 -37.31 -10.78
C ALA A 4 57.75 -37.85 -10.63
N LYS A 5 57.16 -37.67 -9.44
CA LYS A 5 55.79 -38.09 -9.14
C LYS A 5 54.86 -37.28 -10.02
N LYS A 6 54.26 -37.92 -11.05
CA LYS A 6 53.37 -37.29 -12.03
C LYS A 6 52.24 -36.59 -11.27
N LEU A 7 52.24 -35.25 -11.25
CA LEU A 7 51.19 -34.45 -10.62
C LEU A 7 49.85 -34.83 -11.26
N ALA A 8 48.89 -35.25 -10.43
CA ALA A 8 47.55 -35.58 -10.89
C ALA A 8 46.95 -34.38 -11.62
N LYS A 9 46.32 -34.62 -12.78
CA LYS A 9 45.65 -33.56 -13.53
C LYS A 9 44.59 -32.90 -12.63
N PRO A 10 44.55 -31.57 -12.53
CA PRO A 10 43.55 -30.90 -11.70
C PRO A 10 42.16 -31.29 -12.17
N ILE A 11 41.34 -31.77 -11.24
CA ILE A 11 39.97 -32.21 -11.53
C ILE A 11 39.14 -30.97 -11.86
N ASP A 12 38.51 -30.96 -13.03
CA ASP A 12 37.62 -29.89 -13.43
C ASP A 12 36.34 -29.91 -12.60
N ILE A 13 36.20 -28.93 -11.71
CA ILE A 13 35.10 -28.78 -10.76
C ILE A 13 33.80 -28.44 -11.52
N TRP A 14 33.88 -27.79 -12.68
CA TRP A 14 32.70 -27.36 -13.42
C TRP A 14 31.92 -28.53 -14.01
N LYS A 15 32.64 -29.53 -14.54
CA LYS A 15 32.07 -30.76 -15.10
C LYS A 15 31.28 -31.60 -14.09
N LYS A 16 31.52 -31.40 -12.80
CA LYS A 16 30.82 -32.12 -11.73
C LYS A 16 29.55 -31.42 -11.25
N LYS A 17 29.32 -30.16 -11.62
CA LYS A 17 28.14 -29.41 -11.19
C LYS A 17 26.92 -29.87 -11.99
N ARG A 18 25.79 -29.98 -11.29
CA ARG A 18 24.47 -30.18 -11.88
C ARG A 18 23.72 -28.86 -11.87
N TRP A 19 22.94 -28.62 -12.93
CA TRP A 19 22.10 -27.44 -13.05
C TRP A 19 20.76 -27.74 -12.36
N HIS A 20 20.38 -26.86 -11.45
CA HIS A 20 19.11 -26.95 -10.73
C HIS A 20 18.18 -25.82 -11.16
N THR A 21 16.95 -26.17 -11.51
CA THR A 21 15.91 -25.20 -11.89
C THR A 21 15.31 -24.59 -10.64
N ILE A 22 15.24 -23.26 -10.60
CA ILE A 22 14.72 -22.51 -9.46
C ILE A 22 13.29 -22.07 -9.79
N LEU A 23 12.33 -22.58 -9.02
CA LEU A 23 10.93 -22.24 -9.15
C LEU A 23 10.53 -21.18 -8.14
N ALA A 24 9.73 -20.22 -8.61
CA ALA A 24 9.05 -19.25 -7.76
C ALA A 24 8.06 -19.94 -6.81
N PRO A 25 7.66 -19.28 -5.71
CA PRO A 25 6.59 -19.76 -4.84
C PRO A 25 5.27 -19.93 -5.58
N LYS A 26 4.34 -20.68 -4.97
CA LYS A 26 2.96 -20.90 -5.51
C LYS A 26 2.23 -19.61 -5.83
N LEU A 27 2.50 -18.53 -5.09
CA LEU A 27 2.01 -17.18 -5.33
C LEU A 27 2.21 -16.69 -6.78
N PHE A 28 3.29 -17.13 -7.45
CA PHE A 28 3.64 -16.75 -8.81
C PHE A 28 3.52 -17.92 -9.80
N ASN A 29 2.59 -18.84 -9.55
CA ASN A 29 2.30 -19.99 -10.43
C ASN A 29 3.49 -20.93 -10.67
N ASN A 30 4.41 -21.05 -9.70
CA ASN A 30 5.63 -21.87 -9.80
C ASN A 30 6.45 -21.59 -11.06
N GLN A 31 6.49 -20.33 -11.52
CA GLN A 31 7.26 -19.98 -12.71
C GLN A 31 8.76 -20.21 -12.50
N VAL A 32 9.45 -20.64 -13.55
CA VAL A 32 10.91 -20.78 -13.56
C VAL A 32 11.53 -19.38 -13.53
N ILE A 33 12.30 -19.09 -12.49
CA ILE A 33 13.03 -17.82 -12.34
C ILE A 33 14.37 -17.90 -13.07
N GLY A 34 15.04 -19.05 -12.97
CA GLY A 34 16.35 -19.30 -13.56
C GLY A 34 16.92 -20.63 -13.11
N GLU A 35 18.20 -20.83 -13.38
CA GLU A 35 18.93 -22.05 -13.05
C GLU A 35 20.22 -21.71 -12.30
N SER A 36 20.64 -22.59 -11.40
CA SER A 36 21.91 -22.40 -10.68
C SER A 36 22.69 -23.71 -10.64
N PRO A 37 24.00 -23.68 -10.92
CA PRO A 37 24.82 -24.87 -10.85
C PRO A 37 25.24 -25.14 -9.39
N ALA A 38 25.12 -26.40 -8.96
CA ALA A 38 25.60 -26.86 -7.66
C ALA A 38 26.29 -28.22 -7.79
N LEU A 39 27.29 -28.46 -6.94
CA LEU A 39 27.97 -29.76 -6.88
C LEU A 39 27.06 -30.78 -6.18
N GLU A 40 26.56 -30.38 -5.02
CA GLU A 40 25.59 -31.14 -4.23
C GLU A 40 24.30 -30.35 -4.08
N PRO A 41 23.13 -31.01 -4.06
CA PRO A 41 21.85 -30.33 -3.85
C PRO A 41 21.83 -29.51 -2.56
N ASN A 42 22.41 -30.01 -1.47
CA ASN A 42 22.41 -29.31 -0.19
C ASN A 42 23.05 -27.91 -0.23
N MET A 43 23.97 -27.66 -1.17
CA MET A 43 24.61 -26.34 -1.35
C MET A 43 23.69 -25.28 -1.96
N MET A 44 22.52 -25.67 -2.48
CA MET A 44 21.51 -24.76 -3.01
C MET A 44 20.62 -24.18 -1.92
N LEU A 45 20.47 -24.87 -0.78
CA LEU A 45 19.65 -24.39 0.34
C LEU A 45 20.18 -23.05 0.87
N GLY A 46 19.28 -22.09 1.09
CA GLY A 46 19.64 -20.75 1.55
C GLY A 46 20.25 -19.82 0.50
N ARG A 47 20.47 -20.28 -0.74
CA ARG A 47 20.84 -19.37 -1.84
C ARG A 47 19.69 -18.41 -2.13
N THR A 48 20.04 -17.16 -2.39
CA THR A 48 19.07 -16.13 -2.76
C THR A 48 19.18 -15.77 -4.23
N VAL A 49 18.03 -15.60 -4.88
CA VAL A 49 17.94 -15.12 -6.26
C VAL A 49 17.04 -13.90 -6.31
N MET A 50 17.48 -12.88 -7.02
CA MET A 50 16.70 -11.68 -7.27
C MET A 50 16.03 -11.78 -8.64
N ALA A 51 14.75 -11.46 -8.71
CA ALA A 51 14.00 -11.39 -9.95
C ALA A 51 13.04 -10.20 -9.92
N ASN A 52 12.87 -9.55 -11.07
CA ASN A 52 11.95 -8.43 -11.19
C ASN A 52 10.50 -8.92 -11.26
N LEU A 53 9.59 -8.21 -10.60
CA LEU A 53 8.16 -8.56 -10.58
C LEU A 53 7.53 -8.54 -11.98
N MET A 54 8.00 -7.67 -12.88
CA MET A 54 7.55 -7.61 -14.27
C MET A 54 7.66 -8.96 -14.99
N HIS A 55 8.75 -9.69 -14.79
CA HIS A 55 8.96 -10.98 -15.46
C HIS A 55 7.99 -12.04 -14.94
N LEU A 56 7.68 -12.00 -13.64
CA LEU A 56 6.79 -12.94 -12.98
C LEU A 56 5.32 -12.74 -13.36
N THR A 57 4.84 -11.49 -13.33
CA THR A 57 3.42 -11.17 -13.62
C THR A 57 3.17 -10.83 -15.08
N ARG A 58 4.22 -10.61 -15.88
CA ARG A 58 4.14 -10.10 -17.26
C ARG A 58 3.43 -8.74 -17.37
N ASP A 59 3.48 -7.92 -16.32
CA ASP A 59 2.93 -6.55 -16.31
C ASP A 59 4.07 -5.52 -16.22
N MET A 60 4.14 -4.63 -17.21
CA MET A 60 5.16 -3.59 -17.31
C MET A 60 5.08 -2.54 -16.19
N LYS A 61 3.90 -2.36 -15.59
CA LYS A 61 3.71 -1.38 -14.49
C LYS A 61 4.59 -1.69 -13.28
N ASN A 62 4.86 -2.98 -13.06
CA ASN A 62 5.57 -3.49 -11.90
C ASN A 62 7.09 -3.56 -12.08
N GLN A 63 7.64 -2.94 -13.13
CA GLN A 63 9.09 -2.90 -13.39
C GLN A 63 9.92 -2.36 -12.23
N HIS A 64 9.34 -1.50 -11.41
CA HIS A 64 10.03 -0.83 -10.32
C HIS A 64 10.16 -1.68 -9.05
N VAL A 65 9.69 -2.93 -9.08
CA VAL A 65 9.66 -3.83 -7.93
C VAL A 65 10.57 -5.03 -8.20
N ASP A 66 11.49 -5.27 -7.28
CA ASP A 66 12.39 -6.42 -7.28
C ASP A 66 12.04 -7.34 -6.11
N LEU A 67 12.00 -8.64 -6.38
CA LEU A 67 11.75 -9.68 -5.39
C LEU A 67 13.02 -10.49 -5.18
N THR A 68 13.35 -10.76 -3.92
CA THR A 68 14.39 -11.70 -3.53
C THR A 68 13.74 -12.96 -3.00
N PHE A 69 14.09 -14.08 -3.61
CA PHE A 69 13.67 -15.41 -3.25
C PHE A 69 14.80 -16.15 -2.55
N GLU A 70 14.48 -17.01 -1.59
CA GLU A 70 15.43 -17.90 -0.93
C GLU A 70 15.03 -19.35 -1.14
N VAL A 71 15.99 -20.21 -1.50
CA VAL A 71 15.73 -21.65 -1.70
C VAL A 71 15.50 -22.31 -0.33
N GLU A 72 14.30 -22.87 -0.14
CA GLU A 72 13.90 -23.54 1.10
C GLU A 72 13.98 -25.07 0.97
N LYS A 73 13.55 -25.61 -0.16
CA LYS A 73 13.47 -27.06 -0.39
C LYS A 73 13.95 -27.42 -1.78
N ILE A 74 14.55 -28.59 -1.92
CA ILE A 74 14.97 -29.14 -3.20
C ILE A 74 14.35 -30.52 -3.36
N GLN A 75 13.81 -30.80 -4.54
CA GLN A 75 13.24 -32.08 -4.91
C GLN A 75 13.82 -32.48 -6.27
N GLY A 76 14.70 -33.48 -6.26
CA GLY A 76 15.46 -33.87 -7.45
C GLY A 76 16.31 -32.70 -7.95
N ASP A 77 16.07 -32.28 -9.19
CA ASP A 77 16.79 -31.17 -9.82
C ASP A 77 16.08 -29.81 -9.63
N THR A 78 14.91 -29.79 -9.00
CA THR A 78 14.10 -28.60 -8.84
C THR A 78 14.22 -28.00 -7.44
N ALA A 79 14.52 -26.72 -7.37
CA ALA A 79 14.62 -25.93 -6.13
C ALA A 79 13.35 -25.07 -5.96
N TYR A 80 12.62 -25.32 -4.87
CA TYR A 80 11.49 -24.51 -4.44
C TYR A 80 11.97 -23.36 -3.56
N THR A 81 11.44 -22.17 -3.83
CA THR A 81 11.81 -20.96 -3.11
C THR A 81 10.68 -20.41 -2.27
N GLN A 82 11.05 -19.64 -1.26
CA GLN A 82 10.18 -18.79 -0.46
C GLN A 82 10.48 -17.33 -0.79
N LEU A 83 9.48 -16.45 -0.73
CA LEU A 83 9.70 -15.01 -0.82
C LEU A 83 10.45 -14.54 0.44
N LYS A 84 11.63 -13.95 0.25
CA LYS A 84 12.45 -13.39 1.34
C LYS A 84 12.21 -11.90 1.46
N THR A 85 12.33 -11.17 0.37
CA THR A 85 12.21 -9.70 0.38
C THR A 85 11.45 -9.22 -0.85
N TYR A 86 10.55 -8.29 -0.64
CA TYR A 86 9.94 -7.43 -1.65
C TYR A 86 10.55 -6.05 -1.50
N GLU A 87 11.12 -5.49 -2.56
CA GLU A 87 11.74 -4.16 -2.54
C GLU A 87 11.29 -3.31 -3.73
N VAL A 88 10.91 -2.09 -3.43
CA VAL A 88 10.67 -1.05 -4.44
C VAL A 88 11.97 -0.33 -4.72
N ASN A 89 12.33 -0.24 -5.99
CA ASN A 89 13.55 0.43 -6.43
C ASN A 89 13.61 1.88 -5.90
N PRO A 90 14.70 2.27 -5.21
CA PRO A 90 14.86 3.62 -4.68
C PRO A 90 14.74 4.73 -5.75
N ALA A 91 15.13 4.44 -7.00
CA ALA A 91 14.99 5.39 -8.11
C ALA A 91 13.52 5.74 -8.40
N TYR A 92 12.61 4.77 -8.26
CA TYR A 92 11.17 5.00 -8.39
C TYR A 92 10.66 5.91 -7.27
N ILE A 93 11.05 5.64 -6.02
CA ILE A 93 10.68 6.46 -4.85
C ILE A 93 11.17 7.90 -5.01
N LYS A 94 12.42 8.07 -5.48
CA LYS A 94 13.03 9.39 -5.70
C LYS A 94 12.23 10.27 -6.68
N ARG A 95 11.50 9.68 -7.64
CA ARG A 95 10.65 10.43 -8.59
C ARG A 95 9.43 11.08 -7.94
N PHE A 96 8.93 10.53 -6.83
CA PHE A 96 7.79 11.09 -6.10
C PHE A 96 8.16 12.28 -5.24
N VAL A 97 9.31 12.19 -4.58
CA VAL A 97 9.77 13.18 -3.60
C VAL A 97 10.15 14.47 -4.34
N ARG A 98 9.43 15.55 -4.04
CA ARG A 98 9.65 16.89 -4.59
C ARG A 98 9.65 17.92 -3.46
N ARG A 99 10.11 19.14 -3.75
CA ARG A 99 10.00 20.28 -2.82
C ARG A 99 8.53 20.54 -2.44
N ASN A 100 8.31 21.14 -1.27
CA ASN A 100 7.00 21.47 -0.69
C ASN A 100 6.08 20.27 -0.41
N ARG A 101 6.66 19.10 -0.16
CA ARG A 101 5.95 17.88 0.26
C ARG A 101 6.77 17.18 1.32
N ASP A 102 6.09 16.56 2.27
CA ASP A 102 6.74 15.81 3.34
C ASP A 102 6.77 14.32 3.02
N ARG A 103 7.96 13.76 3.21
CA ARG A 103 8.21 12.32 3.14
C ARG A 103 8.07 11.73 4.54
N ILE A 104 7.14 10.80 4.69
CA ILE A 104 6.86 10.11 5.94
C ILE A 104 7.25 8.64 5.76
N ASP A 105 8.32 8.24 6.42
CA ASP A 105 8.81 6.86 6.46
C ASP A 105 8.61 6.27 7.85
N ASP A 106 8.43 4.95 7.89
CA ASP A 106 8.51 4.15 9.11
C ASP A 106 9.19 2.80 8.81
N SER A 107 9.65 2.12 9.85
CA SER A 107 10.24 0.78 9.76
C SER A 107 9.97 0.04 11.05
N PHE A 108 9.20 -1.05 10.98
CA PHE A 108 8.87 -1.86 12.15
C PHE A 108 8.69 -3.32 11.78
N ILE A 109 8.67 -4.18 12.81
CA ILE A 109 8.54 -5.63 12.68
C ILE A 109 7.24 -6.05 13.34
N CYS A 110 6.45 -6.85 12.63
CA CYS A 110 5.18 -7.41 13.06
C CYS A 110 5.21 -8.93 12.97
N LYS A 111 4.32 -9.58 13.71
CA LYS A 111 4.10 -11.03 13.66
C LYS A 111 2.80 -11.30 12.90
N SER A 112 2.87 -12.15 11.89
CA SER A 112 1.72 -12.66 11.14
C SER A 112 0.92 -13.70 11.94
N SER A 113 -0.27 -14.08 11.45
CA SER A 113 -1.09 -15.18 11.98
C SER A 113 -0.29 -16.49 12.09
N ASP A 114 0.49 -16.81 11.06
CA ASP A 114 1.36 -17.99 10.96
C ASP A 114 2.56 -17.97 11.92
N GLY A 115 2.72 -16.87 12.66
CA GLY A 115 3.83 -16.67 13.59
C GLY A 115 5.14 -16.22 12.93
N VAL A 116 5.13 -15.95 11.63
CA VAL A 116 6.28 -15.43 10.87
C VAL A 116 6.49 -13.94 11.18
N LEU A 117 7.74 -13.55 11.40
CA LEU A 117 8.13 -12.15 11.60
C LEU A 117 8.35 -11.44 10.27
N VAL A 118 7.63 -10.33 10.07
CA VAL A 118 7.63 -9.52 8.86
C VAL A 118 8.12 -8.11 9.19
N GLN A 119 9.18 -7.67 8.52
CA GLN A 119 9.61 -6.28 8.54
C GLN A 119 8.88 -5.51 7.45
N LEU A 120 8.21 -4.41 7.81
CA LEU A 120 7.55 -3.51 6.86
C LEU A 120 8.17 -2.12 6.92
N LYS A 121 8.42 -1.55 5.75
CA LYS A 121 8.88 -0.17 5.58
C LYS A 121 7.89 0.61 4.71
N PRO A 122 6.80 1.16 5.28
CA PRO A 122 5.88 1.99 4.51
C PRO A 122 6.50 3.35 4.17
N PHE A 123 6.10 3.88 3.02
CA PHE A 123 6.43 5.19 2.49
C PHE A 123 5.15 5.94 2.16
N LEU A 124 4.98 7.11 2.77
CA LEU A 124 3.86 8.01 2.50
C LEU A 124 4.42 9.34 2.03
N LEU A 125 3.78 9.91 1.01
CA LEU A 125 4.08 11.25 0.53
C LEU A 125 2.82 12.12 0.63
N THR A 126 2.94 13.24 1.33
CA THR A 126 1.83 14.20 1.47
C THR A 126 1.67 15.04 0.20
N ARG A 127 0.47 15.60 -0.01
CA ARG A 127 0.23 16.51 -1.15
C ARG A 127 0.90 17.87 -0.99
N SER A 128 1.06 18.34 0.25
CA SER A 128 1.67 19.62 0.65
C SER A 128 2.44 19.47 1.96
N LEU A 129 3.21 20.49 2.33
CA LEU A 129 3.89 20.57 3.63
C LEU A 129 2.88 20.40 4.78
N THR A 130 3.29 19.66 5.79
CA THR A 130 2.54 19.30 6.98
C THR A 130 3.30 19.73 8.23
N THR A 131 2.55 19.92 9.32
CA THR A 131 3.18 20.12 10.62
C THR A 131 3.76 18.80 11.15
N LYS A 132 4.82 18.89 11.97
CA LYS A 132 5.47 17.72 12.58
C LYS A 132 4.50 16.85 13.39
N SER A 133 3.49 17.45 14.01
CA SER A 133 2.45 16.74 14.78
C SER A 133 1.58 15.86 13.87
N ILE A 134 1.14 16.39 12.73
CA ILE A 134 0.37 15.63 11.73
C ILE A 134 1.22 14.51 11.17
N ALA A 135 2.47 14.78 10.75
CA ALA A 135 3.37 13.75 10.22
C ALA A 135 3.60 12.60 11.22
N THR A 136 3.72 12.92 12.50
CA THR A 136 3.88 11.91 13.57
C THR A 136 2.60 11.09 13.77
N LYS A 137 1.44 11.76 13.77
CA LYS A 137 0.13 11.09 13.86
C LYS A 137 -0.10 10.14 12.67
N MET A 138 0.28 10.56 11.46
CA MET A 138 0.22 9.73 10.25
C MET A 138 1.09 8.47 10.36
N ARG A 139 2.32 8.57 10.89
CA ARG A 139 3.18 7.40 11.14
C ARG A 139 2.53 6.43 12.11
N ASN A 140 2.04 6.93 13.25
CA ASN A 140 1.44 6.09 14.29
C ASN A 140 0.18 5.38 13.77
N ILE A 141 -0.68 6.10 13.03
CA ILE A 141 -1.86 5.52 12.38
C ILE A 141 -1.46 4.41 11.40
N THR A 142 -0.50 4.68 10.53
CA THR A 142 -0.04 3.72 9.52
C THR A 142 0.54 2.47 10.17
N ARG A 143 1.37 2.64 11.20
CA ARG A 143 1.95 1.55 11.98
C ARG A 143 0.86 0.69 12.62
N ARG A 144 -0.13 1.31 13.26
CA ARG A 144 -1.26 0.58 13.89
C ARG A 144 -2.07 -0.21 12.87
N TYR A 145 -2.44 0.42 11.76
CA TYR A 145 -3.21 -0.20 10.69
C TYR A 145 -2.46 -1.43 10.12
N LEU A 146 -1.20 -1.26 9.76
CA LEU A 146 -0.39 -2.34 9.19
C LEU A 146 -0.11 -3.45 10.21
N ALA A 147 0.17 -3.11 11.47
CA ALA A 147 0.36 -4.12 12.52
C ALA A 147 -0.91 -4.95 12.74
N HIS A 148 -2.08 -4.30 12.74
CA HIS A 148 -3.37 -4.98 12.80
C HIS A 148 -3.58 -5.88 11.58
N TYR A 149 -3.43 -5.34 10.37
CA TYR A 149 -3.62 -6.10 9.13
C TYR A 149 -2.71 -7.33 9.03
N VAL A 150 -1.43 -7.20 9.41
CA VAL A 150 -0.48 -8.32 9.44
C VAL A 150 -0.88 -9.37 10.47
N SER A 151 -1.37 -8.97 11.65
CA SER A 151 -1.77 -9.93 12.70
C SER A 151 -2.95 -10.83 12.31
N GLN A 152 -3.77 -10.39 11.36
CA GLN A 152 -4.97 -11.12 10.92
C GLN A 152 -4.74 -12.00 9.70
N ASN A 153 -3.61 -11.83 8.99
CA ASN A 153 -3.39 -12.47 7.69
C ASN A 153 -2.09 -13.27 7.66
N ASP A 154 -2.11 -14.32 6.83
CA ASP A 154 -0.99 -15.21 6.58
C ASP A 154 0.09 -14.54 5.75
N TYR A 155 1.33 -15.02 5.85
CA TYR A 155 2.47 -14.40 5.16
C TYR A 155 2.29 -14.34 3.63
N GLU A 156 1.81 -15.43 3.03
CA GLU A 156 1.56 -15.51 1.59
C GLU A 156 0.43 -14.56 1.14
N SER A 157 -0.63 -14.44 1.95
CA SER A 157 -1.75 -13.54 1.69
C SER A 157 -1.32 -12.07 1.78
N ILE A 158 -0.49 -11.72 2.78
CA ILE A 158 0.10 -10.38 2.91
C ILE A 158 0.95 -10.05 1.68
N ALA A 159 1.83 -10.96 1.26
CA ALA A 159 2.67 -10.76 0.09
C ALA A 159 1.82 -10.53 -1.18
N ARG A 160 0.77 -11.33 -1.38
CA ARG A 160 -0.18 -11.19 -2.48
C ARG A 160 -0.86 -9.82 -2.49
N ASP A 161 -1.34 -9.38 -1.35
CA ASP A 161 -2.08 -8.13 -1.22
C ASP A 161 -1.18 -6.89 -1.39
N ILE A 162 0.10 -6.99 -1.02
CA ILE A 162 1.10 -5.94 -1.25
C ILE A 162 1.45 -5.84 -2.73
N VAL A 163 1.69 -6.96 -3.40
CA VAL A 163 1.97 -7.03 -4.86
C VAL A 163 0.79 -6.46 -5.66
N ASN A 164 -0.44 -6.71 -5.22
CA ASN A 164 -1.66 -6.20 -5.87
C ASN A 164 -2.07 -4.78 -5.45
N TYR A 165 -1.26 -4.09 -4.64
CA TYR A 165 -1.52 -2.76 -4.10
C TYR A 165 -2.81 -2.63 -3.27
N ARG A 166 -3.34 -3.73 -2.70
CA ARG A 166 -4.58 -3.71 -1.91
C ARG A 166 -4.39 -3.05 -0.55
N VAL A 167 -3.28 -3.35 0.13
CA VAL A 167 -2.92 -2.74 1.42
C VAL A 167 -2.68 -1.24 1.25
N GLN A 168 -2.06 -0.83 0.14
CA GLN A 168 -1.75 0.56 -0.15
C GLN A 168 -3.02 1.37 -0.40
N ARG A 169 -3.98 0.84 -1.18
CA ARG A 169 -5.28 1.51 -1.43
C ARG A 169 -6.08 1.72 -0.15
N THR A 170 -6.23 0.66 0.64
CA THR A 170 -6.96 0.71 1.92
C THR A 170 -6.30 1.63 2.94
N LEU A 171 -4.96 1.65 3.00
CA LEU A 171 -4.21 2.58 3.83
C LEU A 171 -4.41 4.04 3.40
N VAL A 172 -4.46 4.33 2.10
CA VAL A 172 -4.74 5.69 1.60
C VAL A 172 -6.11 6.16 2.06
N ASP A 173 -7.15 5.33 1.94
CA ASP A 173 -8.51 5.69 2.36
C ASP A 173 -8.58 5.95 3.86
N TYR A 174 -7.87 5.14 4.65
CA TYR A 174 -7.80 5.30 6.10
C TYR A 174 -7.10 6.61 6.50
N VAL A 175 -5.99 6.92 5.84
CA VAL A 175 -5.15 8.09 6.17
C VAL A 175 -5.73 9.40 5.59
N LYS A 176 -6.51 9.33 4.51
CA LYS A 176 -7.13 10.48 3.84
C LYS A 176 -8.01 11.32 4.77
N HIS A 177 -8.61 10.70 5.80
CA HIS A 177 -9.37 11.44 6.81
C HIS A 177 -8.51 12.47 7.57
N LEU A 178 -7.23 12.14 7.82
CA LEU A 178 -6.32 13.04 8.52
C LEU A 178 -5.68 14.06 7.57
N TYR A 179 -5.14 13.58 6.44
CA TYR A 179 -4.48 14.44 5.46
C TYR A 179 -4.43 13.78 4.06
N PRO A 180 -4.61 14.53 2.97
CA PRO A 180 -4.54 13.99 1.62
C PRO A 180 -3.10 13.55 1.25
N LEU A 181 -2.98 12.32 0.78
CA LEU A 181 -1.74 11.74 0.28
C LEU A 181 -1.62 11.91 -1.24
N LYS A 182 -0.38 12.05 -1.71
CA LYS A 182 -0.03 12.02 -3.13
C LYS A 182 0.38 10.62 -3.59
N ALA A 183 1.10 9.88 -2.75
CA ALA A 183 1.54 8.52 -3.02
C ALA A 183 1.67 7.77 -1.69
N CYS A 184 1.39 6.46 -1.72
CA CYS A 184 1.52 5.56 -0.59
C CYS A 184 2.03 4.23 -1.12
N GLU A 185 3.18 3.80 -0.63
CA GLU A 185 3.84 2.57 -1.07
C GLU A 185 4.42 1.80 0.10
N ILE A 186 4.57 0.49 -0.05
CA ILE A 186 5.39 -0.31 0.86
C ILE A 186 6.74 -0.46 0.20
N ARG A 187 7.78 0.19 0.75
CA ARG A 187 9.12 0.18 0.17
C ARG A 187 9.77 -1.19 0.27
N VAL A 188 9.73 -1.76 1.48
CA VAL A 188 10.32 -3.07 1.75
C VAL A 188 9.35 -3.90 2.59
N MET A 189 9.14 -5.14 2.17
CA MET A 189 8.63 -6.20 3.02
C MET A 189 9.71 -7.27 3.11
N GLY A 190 10.18 -7.58 4.30
CA GLY A 190 11.24 -8.58 4.53
C GLY A 190 10.78 -9.68 5.48
N LEU A 191 11.13 -10.92 5.14
CA LEU A 191 11.08 -12.05 6.05
C LEU A 191 12.24 -11.93 7.04
N VAL A 192 11.95 -11.93 8.34
CA VAL A 192 12.99 -11.86 9.36
C VAL A 192 13.11 -13.22 10.05
N LYS A 193 14.24 -13.89 9.83
CA LYS A 193 14.58 -15.15 10.51
C LYS A 193 15.29 -14.82 11.83
N GLY A 194 14.72 -15.21 12.96
CA GLY A 194 15.31 -15.05 14.29
C GLY A 194 14.31 -14.58 15.36
N GLU A 195 14.73 -14.59 16.61
CA GLU A 195 13.93 -14.08 17.73
C GLU A 195 14.24 -12.60 17.98
N ILE A 196 13.28 -11.73 17.68
CA ILE A 196 13.43 -10.29 17.88
C ILE A 196 12.50 -9.85 19.01
N LYS A 197 13.07 -9.15 20.01
CA LYS A 197 12.31 -8.66 21.17
C LYS A 197 11.39 -7.48 20.85
N ASN A 198 11.68 -6.72 19.80
CA ASN A 198 10.97 -5.51 19.39
C ASN A 198 9.87 -5.78 18.35
N VAL A 199 8.93 -6.67 18.66
CA VAL A 199 7.74 -6.89 17.82
C VAL A 199 6.66 -5.91 18.21
N VAL A 200 6.17 -5.14 17.24
CA VAL A 200 5.02 -4.25 17.45
C VAL A 200 3.79 -5.13 17.64
N LYS A 201 3.19 -5.06 18.84
CA LYS A 201 1.93 -5.75 19.14
C LYS A 201 0.78 -5.06 18.40
N PRO A 202 -0.21 -5.81 17.89
CA PRO A 202 -1.42 -5.20 17.34
C PRO A 202 -2.12 -4.41 18.45
N SER A 203 -2.29 -3.10 18.26
CA SER A 203 -3.11 -2.29 19.16
C SER A 203 -4.59 -2.60 18.94
N SER A 204 -5.38 -2.71 20.00
CA SER A 204 -6.83 -2.86 19.94
C SER A 204 -7.50 -1.79 19.07
N ILE A 205 -8.59 -2.21 18.43
CA ILE A 205 -9.25 -1.60 17.26
C ILE A 205 -10.06 -0.34 17.62
N ASP A 206 -10.17 0.03 18.90
CA ASP A 206 -11.14 1.02 19.38
C ASP A 206 -10.85 2.50 18.99
N ASP A 207 -9.74 2.80 18.32
CA ASP A 207 -9.55 4.12 17.65
C ASP A 207 -9.50 4.03 16.10
N LEU A 208 -9.84 2.88 15.52
CA LEU A 208 -9.75 2.67 14.07
C LEU A 208 -11.01 3.10 13.31
N THR A 209 -12.00 3.68 13.98
CA THR A 209 -13.09 4.35 13.27
C THR A 209 -12.56 5.69 12.74
N PRO A 210 -12.53 5.92 11.41
CA PRO A 210 -12.46 7.29 10.93
C PRO A 210 -13.63 8.02 11.59
N PRO A 211 -13.42 9.19 12.22
CA PRO A 211 -14.51 10.00 12.74
C PRO A 211 -15.55 10.10 11.65
N SER A 212 -16.70 9.43 11.86
CA SER A 212 -17.84 9.54 10.99
C SER A 212 -18.08 11.04 10.75
N ASN A 213 -18.45 11.39 9.53
CA ASN A 213 -18.75 12.77 9.10
C ASN A 213 -19.76 13.51 9.99
N GLU A 214 -20.38 12.81 10.95
CA GLU A 214 -21.17 13.35 12.05
C GLU A 214 -20.46 14.46 12.84
N ARG A 215 -19.14 14.39 13.07
CA ARG A 215 -18.41 15.48 13.75
C ARG A 215 -18.34 16.77 12.93
N GLN A 216 -18.37 16.68 11.60
CA GLN A 216 -18.45 17.87 10.73
C GLN A 216 -19.88 18.42 10.66
N GLN A 217 -20.90 17.56 10.65
CA GLN A 217 -22.30 17.99 10.73
C GLN A 217 -22.63 18.62 12.09
N GLN A 218 -22.15 18.05 13.21
CA GLN A 218 -22.34 18.61 14.55
C GLN A 218 -21.57 19.91 14.79
N ARG A 219 -20.52 20.22 14.02
CA ARG A 219 -19.82 21.53 14.09
C ARG A 219 -20.46 22.60 13.20
N ARG A 220 -21.21 22.21 12.17
CA ARG A 220 -21.98 23.13 11.32
C ARG A 220 -23.28 23.57 11.99
N ARG A 221 -24.01 22.65 12.64
CA ARG A 221 -25.28 22.94 13.33
C ARG A 221 -25.22 24.10 14.35
N PRO A 222 -24.16 24.29 15.17
CA PRO A 222 -24.05 25.41 16.09
C PRO A 222 -23.71 26.75 15.43
N ARG A 223 -23.14 26.74 14.20
CA ARG A 223 -22.83 27.97 13.44
C ARG A 223 -24.07 28.47 12.70
N GLU A 224 -24.77 27.58 12.01
CA GLU A 224 -26.04 27.92 11.33
C GLU A 224 -27.10 28.42 12.32
N MET A 225 -27.20 27.80 13.51
CA MET A 225 -28.14 28.25 14.55
C MET A 225 -27.75 29.60 15.19
N ARG A 226 -26.48 30.03 15.09
CA ARG A 226 -26.02 31.37 15.50
C ARG A 226 -26.25 32.42 14.42
N GLU A 227 -26.08 32.06 13.15
CA GLU A 227 -26.36 32.93 12.00
C GLU A 227 -27.86 33.21 11.85
N ILE A 228 -28.73 32.22 12.08
CA ILE A 228 -30.18 32.42 12.09
C ILE A 228 -30.61 33.32 13.25
N LYS A 229 -30.03 33.18 14.45
CA LYS A 229 -30.33 34.08 15.58
C LYS A 229 -29.84 35.52 15.37
N ALA A 230 -28.74 35.71 14.68
CA ALA A 230 -28.25 37.05 14.31
C ALA A 230 -29.15 37.70 13.23
N GLY A 231 -29.58 36.95 12.22
CA GLY A 231 -30.47 37.45 11.16
C GLY A 231 -31.91 37.74 11.63
N VAL A 232 -32.40 37.03 12.65
CA VAL A 232 -33.71 37.31 13.26
C VAL A 232 -33.67 38.59 14.12
N GLN A 233 -32.53 38.91 14.76
CA GLN A 233 -32.39 40.17 15.51
C GLN A 233 -32.27 41.40 14.61
N GLU A 234 -31.70 41.27 13.41
CA GLU A 234 -31.61 42.37 12.45
C GLU A 234 -32.95 42.68 11.75
N THR A 235 -33.84 41.69 11.63
CA THR A 235 -35.14 41.85 10.96
C THR A 235 -36.24 42.41 11.87
N GLU A 236 -36.15 42.23 13.19
CA GLU A 236 -37.10 42.82 14.15
C GLU A 236 -36.93 44.34 14.36
N HIS A 237 -35.83 44.95 13.90
CA HIS A 237 -35.56 46.39 14.06
C HIS A 237 -35.85 47.26 12.83
N ALA A 238 -36.32 46.69 11.72
CA ALA A 238 -36.60 47.44 10.50
C ALA A 238 -38.07 47.31 10.06
N LEU A 239 -38.96 48.06 10.71
CA LEU A 239 -40.26 48.42 10.14
C LEU A 239 -40.32 49.93 9.91
N PRO A 240 -40.58 50.38 8.67
CA PRO A 240 -41.30 51.63 8.47
C PRO A 240 -42.67 51.42 7.81
N MET A 241 -43.51 52.41 8.07
CA MET A 241 -44.90 52.57 7.71
C MET A 241 -45.20 52.52 6.20
N ASN A 242 -46.30 51.85 5.91
CA ASN A 242 -47.26 51.95 4.79
C ASN A 242 -47.21 53.20 3.87
N VAL A 243 -47.14 52.99 2.55
CA VAL A 243 -47.82 53.81 1.50
C VAL A 243 -48.29 52.91 0.33
N LYS A 244 -49.53 53.17 -0.11
CA LYS A 244 -50.35 52.48 -1.13
C LYS A 244 -49.95 52.72 -2.61
N ARG A 245 -50.38 51.76 -3.47
CA ARG A 245 -50.63 51.77 -4.95
C ARG A 245 -49.36 51.68 -5.84
N LYS A 246 -49.30 50.92 -6.95
CA LYS A 246 -50.33 50.45 -7.92
C LYS A 246 -49.80 49.23 -8.73
N VAL A 247 -50.76 48.47 -9.26
CA VAL A 247 -50.76 47.29 -10.16
C VAL A 247 -49.73 47.26 -11.30
N GLN A 248 -49.10 46.09 -11.56
CA GLN A 248 -49.15 45.37 -12.85
C GLN A 248 -48.69 43.90 -12.70
N VAL A 249 -49.48 43.01 -13.30
CA VAL A 249 -49.37 41.55 -13.32
C VAL A 249 -48.95 41.16 -14.74
N GLU A 250 -47.86 40.41 -14.88
CA GLU A 250 -47.43 39.60 -16.03
C GLU A 250 -46.18 38.86 -15.50
N GLY A 251 -46.19 37.56 -15.23
CA GLY A 251 -46.30 36.43 -16.15
C GLY A 251 -45.18 35.45 -15.75
N LYS A 252 -45.53 34.31 -15.12
CA LYS A 252 -44.63 33.21 -14.76
C LYS A 252 -45.42 31.90 -14.79
N GLU A 253 -45.63 31.40 -15.99
CA GLU A 253 -45.67 29.97 -16.28
C GLU A 253 -44.51 29.72 -17.27
N ASP A 254 -44.06 28.48 -17.42
CA ASP A 254 -42.84 28.03 -18.12
C ASP A 254 -41.60 27.92 -17.22
N LEU A 255 -41.43 26.72 -16.64
CA LEU A 255 -40.14 26.07 -16.27
C LEU A 255 -40.34 24.64 -15.70
N THR A 256 -41.51 24.04 -15.88
CA THR A 256 -41.81 22.67 -15.38
C THR A 256 -41.90 21.60 -16.47
N GLU A 257 -41.88 21.95 -17.77
CA GLU A 257 -42.00 20.96 -18.85
C GLU A 257 -40.66 20.44 -19.40
N GLU A 258 -39.54 21.13 -19.20
CA GLU A 258 -38.24 20.71 -19.77
C GLU A 258 -37.57 19.50 -19.07
N LYS A 259 -38.18 18.94 -18.01
CA LYS A 259 -37.62 17.77 -17.29
C LYS A 259 -38.31 16.45 -17.58
N GLU A 260 -39.42 16.45 -18.33
CA GLU A 260 -40.14 15.21 -18.65
C GLU A 260 -39.81 14.66 -20.05
N GLU A 261 -39.31 15.48 -20.98
CA GLU A 261 -38.95 15.02 -22.34
C GLU A 261 -37.55 14.35 -22.42
N GLU A 262 -36.55 14.80 -21.65
CA GLU A 262 -35.21 14.18 -21.67
C GLU A 262 -35.18 12.74 -21.10
N VAL A 263 -36.21 12.32 -20.37
CA VAL A 263 -36.29 10.97 -19.77
C VAL A 263 -36.89 9.95 -20.76
N GLN A 264 -37.56 10.39 -21.83
CA GLN A 264 -38.15 9.49 -22.83
C GLN A 264 -37.18 9.18 -23.98
N GLU A 265 -36.28 10.09 -24.35
CA GLU A 265 -35.39 9.90 -25.52
C GLU A 265 -34.21 8.93 -25.27
N VAL A 266 -33.90 8.59 -24.02
CA VAL A 266 -32.83 7.62 -23.68
C VAL A 266 -33.34 6.18 -23.60
N LYS A 267 -34.65 5.94 -23.70
CA LYS A 267 -35.23 4.59 -23.67
C LYS A 267 -35.52 3.97 -25.04
N GLU A 268 -35.35 4.71 -26.13
CA GLU A 268 -35.51 4.21 -27.51
C GLU A 268 -34.24 4.25 -28.37
N ALA A 269 -33.06 4.44 -27.76
CA ALA A 269 -31.76 4.35 -28.44
C ALA A 269 -30.94 3.13 -28.01
#